data_AF-A0A0A8B5K4-F1
#
_entry.id   AF-A0A0A8B5K4-F1
#
_cell.length_a   1.000
_cell.length_b   1.000
_cell.length_c   1.000
_cell.angle_alpha   90.00
_cell.angle_beta   90.00
_cell.angle_gamma   90.00
#
_symmetry.space_group_name_H-M   'P 1'
#
loop_
_entity.id
_entity.type
_entity.pdbx_description
1 polymer ?
#
loop_
_entity_poly.entity_id
_entity_poly.type
_entity_poly.pdbx_seq_one_letter_code
_entity_poly.pdbx_strand_id
1 'polypeptide(L)' 'MKRVFKLEGEICPNCGGKIQDAINRLDGVNEAKINFLTLKFTLDAQDDRFDQLLDESKRIFDKIEPSCSIVA' A
#
# COMPACT_ATOMS: atom_id res chain seq x y z
N MET A 1 2.40 -12.98 -5.72
CA MET A 1 2.91 -13.20 -4.36
C MET A 1 2.29 -12.22 -3.36
N LYS A 2 2.25 -12.62 -2.09
CA LYS A 2 1.72 -11.81 -0.98
C LYS A 2 2.82 -11.43 0.00
N ARG A 3 2.95 -10.15 0.33
CA ARG A 3 3.88 -9.64 1.35
C ARG A 3 3.19 -8.65 2.28
N VAL A 4 3.71 -8.56 3.50
CA VAL A 4 3.26 -7.61 4.53
C VAL A 4 4.42 -6.68 4.85
N PHE A 5 4.13 -5.39 4.86
CA PHE A 5 5.04 -4.31 5.16
C PHE A 5 4.56 -3.57 6.40
N LYS A 6 5.50 -3.01 7.15
CA LYS A 6 5.18 -2.04 8.19
C LYS A 6 4.98 -0.68 7.53
N LEU A 7 4.17 0.15 8.18
CA LEU A 7 4.03 1.55 7.86
C LEU A 7 4.67 2.36 8.98
N GLU A 8 5.36 3.43 8.62
CA GLU A 8 5.88 4.42 9.57
C GLU A 8 5.25 5.78 9.29
N GLY A 9 4.86 6.49 10.36
CA GLY A 9 4.13 7.75 10.29
C GLY A 9 2.68 7.62 10.76
N GLU A 10 1.85 8.58 10.37
CA GLU A 10 0.44 8.64 10.74
C GLU A 10 -0.43 8.50 9.49
N ILE A 11 -1.49 7.71 9.58
CA ILE A 11 -2.44 7.52 8.49
C ILE A 11 -3.85 7.45 9.04
N CYS A 12 -4.69 8.43 8.67
CA CYS A 12 -6.07 8.42 9.12
C CYS A 12 -6.89 7.35 8.36
N PRO A 13 -8.00 6.85 8.94
CA PRO A 13 -8.82 5.82 8.29
C PRO A 13 -9.29 6.19 6.88
N ASN A 14 -9.61 7.46 6.65
CA ASN A 14 -10.06 7.95 5.35
C ASN A 14 -8.93 7.97 4.30
N CYS A 15 -7.74 8.45 4.65
CA CYS A 15 -6.57 8.39 3.76
C CYS A 15 -6.19 6.94 3.46
N GLY A 16 -6.16 6.08 4.49
CA GLY A 16 -5.91 4.65 4.35
C GLY A 16 -6.89 3.96 3.41
N GLY A 17 -8.19 4.26 3.51
CA GLY A 17 -9.19 3.76 2.57
C GLY A 17 -8.93 4.19 1.13
N LYS A 18 -8.64 5.49 0.89
CA LYS A 18 -8.34 6.01 -0.45
C LYS A 18 -7.09 5.38 -1.07
N ILE A 19 -6.03 5.20 -0.28
CA ILE A 19 -4.78 4.56 -0.72
C ILE A 19 -5.07 3.10 -1.07
N GLN A 20 -5.76 2.37 -0.19
CA GLN A 20 -6.11 0.96 -0.40
C GLN A 20 -6.92 0.78 -1.69
N ASP A 21 -7.95 1.62 -1.90
CA ASP A 21 -8.79 1.55 -3.10
C ASP A 21 -8.01 1.88 -4.37
N ALA A 22 -7.08 2.84 -4.31
CA ALA A 22 -6.24 3.19 -5.45
C ALA A 22 -5.27 2.06 -5.82
N ILE A 23 -4.63 1.42 -4.82
CA ILE A 23 -3.71 0.29 -5.07
C ILE A 23 -4.48 -0.93 -5.60
N ASN A 24 -5.67 -1.22 -5.07
CA ASN A 24 -6.52 -2.32 -5.57
C ASN A 24 -6.97 -2.15 -7.03
N ARG A 25 -6.86 -0.94 -7.61
CA ARG A 25 -7.19 -0.67 -9.02
C ARG A 25 -5.99 -0.81 -9.96
N LEU A 26 -4.78 -1.03 -9.43
CA LEU A 26 -3.61 -1.25 -10.26
C LEU A 26 -3.71 -2.60 -10.97
N ASP A 27 -3.41 -2.61 -12.26
CA ASP A 27 -3.37 -3.84 -13.05
C ASP A 27 -2.23 -4.75 -12.54
N GLY A 28 -2.59 -5.97 -12.14
CA GLY A 28 -1.67 -6.92 -11.53
C GLY A 28 -1.71 -6.98 -10.00
N VAL A 29 -2.51 -6.14 -9.33
CA VAL A 29 -2.81 -6.29 -7.89
C VAL A 29 -4.03 -7.18 -7.71
N ASN A 30 -3.89 -8.22 -6.88
CA ASN A 30 -4.99 -9.10 -6.48
C ASN A 30 -5.73 -8.55 -5.25
N GLU A 31 -4.96 -8.10 -4.26
CA GLU A 31 -5.50 -7.55 -3.01
C GLU A 31 -4.49 -6.62 -2.34
N ALA A 32 -4.93 -5.43 -1.96
CA ALA A 32 -4.26 -4.51 -1.07
C ALA A 32 -5.10 -4.32 0.20
N LYS A 33 -4.46 -4.39 1.37
CA LYS A 33 -5.08 -4.12 2.67
C LYS A 33 -4.22 -3.17 3.50
N ILE A 34 -4.82 -2.11 4.01
CA ILE A 34 -4.19 -1.17 4.93
C ILE A 34 -4.89 -1.28 6.28
N ASN A 35 -4.11 -1.63 7.29
CA ASN A 35 -4.56 -1.59 8.67
C ASN A 35 -3.89 -0.41 9.36
N PHE A 36 -4.61 0.72 9.40
CA PHE A 36 -4.15 1.97 10.01
C PHE A 36 -3.98 1.88 11.54
N LEU A 37 -4.70 0.97 12.21
CA LEU A 37 -4.55 0.75 13.66
C LEU A 37 -3.24 0.06 14.00
N THR A 38 -2.79 -0.86 13.14
CA THR A 38 -1.56 -1.66 13.37
C THR A 38 -0.39 -1.21 12.52
N LEU A 39 -0.55 -0.15 11.72
CA LEU A 39 0.43 0.35 10.77
C LEU A 39 1.00 -0.78 9.88
N LYS A 40 0.11 -1.51 9.22
CA LYS A 40 0.48 -2.60 8.31
C LYS A 40 -0.15 -2.41 6.93
N PHE A 41 0.65 -2.65 5.91
CA PHE A 41 0.21 -2.73 4.52
C PHE A 41 0.47 -4.13 4.00
N THR A 42 -0.57 -4.78 3.49
CA THR A 42 -0.48 -6.08 2.81
C THR A 42 -0.69 -5.87 1.32
N LEU A 43 0.22 -6.41 0.51
CA LEU A 43 0.14 -6.40 -0.94
C LEU A 43 0.20 -7.83 -1.47
N ASP A 44 -0.86 -8.25 -2.16
CA ASP A 44 -0.91 -9.44 -2.99
C ASP A 44 -1.00 -9.01 -4.46
N ALA A 45 0.01 -9.37 -5.25
CA ALA A 45 0.18 -8.90 -6.62
C ALA A 45 0.89 -9.96 -7.49
N GLN A 46 0.90 -9.77 -8.82
CA GLN A 46 1.65 -10.61 -9.76
C GLN A 46 3.15 -10.66 -9.41
N ASP A 47 3.74 -11.84 -9.49
CA ASP A 47 5.10 -12.11 -9.01
C ASP A 47 6.18 -11.44 -9.87
N ASP A 48 6.04 -11.55 -11.19
CA ASP A 48 6.92 -10.97 -12.20
C ASP A 48 6.89 -9.43 -12.25
N ARG A 49 5.86 -8.82 -11.65
CA ARG A 49 5.66 -7.37 -11.58
C ARG A 49 5.66 -6.82 -10.16
N PHE A 50 6.01 -7.64 -9.16
CA PHE A 50 5.80 -7.29 -7.76
C PHE A 50 6.53 -6.01 -7.34
N ASP A 51 7.81 -5.88 -7.69
CA ASP A 51 8.61 -4.71 -7.31
C ASP A 51 8.11 -3.43 -7.96
N GLN A 52 7.67 -3.49 -9.23
CA GLN A 52 7.03 -2.36 -9.92
C GLN A 52 5.75 -1.93 -9.19
N LEU A 53 4.89 -2.88 -8.84
CA LEU A 53 3.61 -2.60 -8.16
C LEU A 53 3.82 -2.10 -6.73
N LEU A 54 4.87 -2.55 -6.05
CA LEU A 54 5.28 -1.99 -4.77
C LEU A 54 5.73 -0.53 -4.92
N ASP A 55 6.47 -0.19 -5.96
CA ASP A 55 6.89 1.20 -6.21
C ASP A 55 5.73 2.11 -6.62
N GLU A 56 4.77 1.61 -7.41
CA GLU A 56 3.53 2.32 -7.69
C GLU A 56 2.70 2.55 -6.41
N SER A 57 2.66 1.55 -5.53
CA SER A 57 2.02 1.67 -4.21
C SER A 57 2.66 2.78 -3.38
N LYS A 58 4.01 2.87 -3.32
CA LYS A 58 4.73 3.95 -2.62
C LYS A 58 4.34 5.33 -3.17
N ARG A 59 4.27 5.50 -4.50
CA ARG A 59 3.84 6.76 -5.13
C ARG A 59 2.41 7.15 -4.76
N ILE A 60 1.51 6.18 -4.59
CA ILE A 60 0.14 6.43 -4.15
C ILE A 60 0.11 6.88 -2.68
N PHE A 61 0.92 6.25 -1.82
CA PHE A 61 1.12 6.71 -0.44
C PHE A 61 1.62 8.17 -0.44
N ASP A 62 2.71 8.48 -1.15
CA ASP A 62 3.29 9.82 -1.20
C ASP A 62 2.31 10.89 -1.69
N LYS A 63 1.39 10.53 -2.60
CA LYS A 63 0.39 11.45 -3.15
C LYS A 63 -0.76 11.74 -2.19
N ILE A 64 -1.17 10.76 -1.38
CA ILE A 64 -2.38 10.87 -0.54
C ILE A 64 -2.02 11.17 0.91
N GLU A 65 -0.96 10.56 1.42
CA GLU A 65 -0.45 10.73 2.77
C GLU A 65 1.09 10.79 2.74
N PRO A 66 1.69 11.94 2.40
CA PRO A 66 3.15 12.11 2.31
C PRO A 66 3.87 11.88 3.64
N SER A 67 3.15 11.87 4.76
CA SER A 67 3.70 11.63 6.09
C SER A 67 3.79 10.15 6.47
N CYS A 68 3.29 9.24 5.63
CA CYS A 68 3.26 7.80 5.87
C CYS A 68 4.05 7.04 4.80
N SER A 69 5.00 6.21 5.23
CA SER A 69 5.92 5.48 4.34
C SER A 69 5.85 3.96 4.56
N ILE A 70 6.06 3.21 3.47
CA ILE A 70 6.17 1.74 3.51
C ILE A 70 7.61 1.36 3.88
N VAL A 71 7.78 0.60 4.97
CA VAL A 71 9.08 0.07 5.42
C VAL A 71 9.10 -1.46 5.49
N ALA A 72 10.25 -2.05 5.19
CA ALA A 72 10.47 -3.49 5.11
C ALA A 72 10.80 -4.10 6.48
#